data_AF-A0AAV9GAU4-F1
#
_entry.id   AF-A0AAV9GAU4-F1
#
_cell.length_a   1.000
_cell.length_b   1.000
_cell.length_c   1.000
_cell.angle_alpha   90.00
_cell.angle_beta   90.00
_cell.angle_gamma   90.00
#
_symmetry.space_group_name_H-M   'P 1'
#
loop_
_entity.id
_entity.type
_entity.pdbx_description
1 polymer ?
#
loop_
_entity_poly.entity_id
_entity_poly.type
_entity_poly.pdbx_seq_one_letter_code
_entity_poly.pdbx_strand_id
1 'polypeptide(L)'
;MAVSVVMGFLQTHIFESSPLLGSSNAHVATLSAIADQLGTSAMPKRDTYMVRSWWCEAMVGMMSTRPYRALRDSRIKELTEQILEIFSVFIKTQGERDRLGALCSEGVVKPAVDLHEKMQTSLHHYYVDRTPYLLQRPSGSDELDFEFYEGTFFRNLRENKMKFGDMLQSHKPFNPAKLNPTPTEQELVMNLFYVMTTVPALYMRRIGKGGEMSQPSLVRPECILVMWGSEEKRDDFIKEHKLTQMHRILTEKPNIDPSPSLFSQLKSLLLLDLDN
;
A
#
# COMPACT_ATOMS: atom_id res chain seq x y z
N MET A 1 0.31 10.99 7.08
CA MET A 1 1.76 10.84 7.36
C MET A 1 2.09 9.49 7.97
N ALA A 2 1.67 9.15 9.20
CA ALA A 2 1.98 7.86 9.83
C ALA A 2 1.53 6.63 9.00
N VAL A 3 0.30 6.65 8.46
CA VAL A 3 -0.20 5.59 7.55
C VAL A 3 0.76 5.36 6.39
N SER A 4 1.18 6.42 5.71
CA SER A 4 2.05 6.32 4.54
C SER A 4 3.47 5.87 4.88
N VAL A 5 3.99 6.25 6.06
CA VAL A 5 5.29 5.75 6.54
C VAL A 5 5.20 4.24 6.77
N VAL A 6 4.15 3.79 7.47
CA VAL A 6 3.89 2.35 7.67
C VAL A 6 3.71 1.64 6.33
N MET A 7 2.89 2.16 5.42
CA MET A 7 2.67 1.54 4.11
C MET A 7 3.92 1.57 3.23
N GLY A 8 4.80 2.57 3.38
CA GLY A 8 6.14 2.59 2.79
C GLY A 8 7.00 1.46 3.29
N PHE A 9 7.03 1.30 4.61
CA PHE A 9 7.73 0.20 5.26
C PHE A 9 7.20 -1.17 4.78
N LEU A 10 5.88 -1.39 4.79
CA LEU A 10 5.28 -2.65 4.35
C LEU A 10 5.56 -2.93 2.87
N GLN A 11 5.53 -1.90 2.02
CA GLN A 11 5.88 -2.05 0.60
C GLN A 11 7.30 -2.60 0.45
N THR A 12 8.29 -1.92 1.03
CA THR A 12 9.70 -2.28 0.86
C THR A 12 10.07 -3.59 1.55
N HIS A 13 9.49 -3.87 2.73
CA HIS A 13 9.93 -4.98 3.57
C HIS A 13 9.04 -6.23 3.50
N ILE A 14 7.85 -6.13 2.90
CA ILE A 14 6.91 -7.24 2.73
C ILE A 14 6.57 -7.43 1.25
N PHE A 15 5.92 -6.46 0.60
CA PHE A 15 5.36 -6.65 -0.74
C PHE A 15 6.42 -6.72 -1.86
N GLU A 16 7.53 -6.00 -1.72
CA GLU A 16 8.69 -6.06 -2.63
C GLU A 16 9.74 -7.08 -2.18
N SER A 17 9.52 -7.70 -1.01
CA SER A 17 10.42 -8.72 -0.48
C SER A 17 10.22 -10.06 -1.19
N SER A 18 11.15 -10.98 -0.96
CA SER A 18 11.07 -12.35 -1.48
C SER A 18 9.70 -13.01 -1.19
N PRO A 19 9.14 -13.81 -2.11
CA PRO A 19 7.92 -14.59 -1.93
C PRO A 19 7.83 -15.37 -0.62
N LEU A 20 8.98 -15.79 -0.06
CA LEU A 20 9.05 -16.45 1.23
C LEU A 20 9.77 -15.57 2.25
N LEU A 21 8.97 -14.89 3.09
CA LEU A 21 9.47 -14.07 4.19
C LEU A 21 10.46 -14.82 5.08
N GLY A 22 11.65 -14.24 5.24
CA GLY A 22 12.72 -14.78 6.09
C GLY A 22 13.43 -16.03 5.54
N SER A 23 13.03 -16.58 4.40
CA SER A 23 13.75 -17.70 3.76
C SER A 23 14.96 -17.22 2.98
N SER A 24 15.99 -18.06 2.88
CA SER A 24 17.10 -17.85 1.96
C SER A 24 16.58 -17.68 0.52
N ASN A 25 17.09 -16.66 -0.16
CA ASN A 25 16.80 -16.37 -1.57
C ASN A 25 17.11 -17.58 -2.48
N ALA A 26 17.96 -18.51 -2.05
CA ALA A 26 18.33 -19.70 -2.83
C ALA A 26 17.16 -20.64 -3.12
N HIS A 27 16.25 -20.88 -2.16
CA HIS A 27 15.11 -21.78 -2.38
C HIS A 27 14.10 -21.17 -3.37
N VAL A 28 13.80 -19.89 -3.19
CA VAL A 28 12.91 -19.14 -4.09
C VAL A 28 13.52 -19.05 -5.48
N ALA A 29 14.81 -18.70 -5.59
CA ALA A 29 15.51 -18.63 -6.88
C ALA A 29 15.48 -19.98 -7.61
N THR A 30 15.61 -21.08 -6.87
CA THR A 30 15.51 -22.44 -7.44
C THR A 30 14.11 -22.71 -7.97
N LEU A 31 13.06 -22.43 -7.20
CA LEU A 31 11.68 -22.57 -7.67
C LEU A 31 11.37 -21.67 -8.87
N SER A 32 11.88 -20.44 -8.87
CA SER A 32 11.71 -19.50 -9.99
C SER A 32 12.40 -20.03 -11.24
N ALA A 33 13.63 -20.54 -11.12
CA ALA A 33 14.34 -21.17 -12.23
C ALA A 33 13.58 -22.38 -12.78
N ILE A 34 12.98 -23.22 -11.92
CA ILE A 34 12.13 -24.34 -12.36
C ILE A 34 10.89 -23.82 -13.08
N ALA A 35 10.20 -22.81 -12.55
CA ALA A 35 9.03 -22.21 -13.20
C ALA A 35 9.37 -21.63 -14.59
N ASP A 36 10.50 -20.95 -14.71
CA ASP A 36 11.00 -20.39 -15.96
C ASP A 36 11.32 -21.49 -16.98
N GLN A 37 11.98 -22.56 -16.53
CA GLN A 37 12.23 -23.75 -17.37
C GLN A 37 10.91 -24.40 -17.80
N LEU A 38 9.95 -24.58 -16.89
CA LEU A 38 8.64 -25.14 -17.24
C LEU A 38 7.89 -24.31 -18.29
N GLY A 39 8.09 -22.99 -18.29
CA GLY A 39 7.52 -22.07 -19.29
C GLY A 39 8.27 -22.02 -20.63
N THR A 40 9.56 -22.39 -20.66
CA THR A 40 10.44 -22.21 -21.83
C THR A 40 10.89 -23.51 -22.50
N SER A 41 11.05 -24.60 -21.76
CA SER A 41 11.71 -25.84 -22.24
C SER A 41 10.76 -27.00 -22.53
N ALA A 42 9.48 -26.92 -22.12
CA ALA A 42 8.50 -27.95 -22.42
C ALA A 42 7.86 -27.74 -23.80
N MET A 43 8.04 -28.68 -24.73
CA MET A 43 7.24 -28.81 -25.95
C MET A 43 6.17 -29.89 -25.73
N PRO A 44 4.88 -29.62 -26.03
CA PRO A 44 4.34 -28.31 -26.44
C PRO A 44 4.43 -27.28 -25.30
N LYS A 45 4.55 -25.99 -25.65
CA LYS A 45 4.66 -24.87 -24.71
C LYS A 45 3.57 -25.00 -23.64
N ARG A 46 3.96 -25.24 -22.39
CA ARG A 46 3.00 -25.45 -21.30
C ARG A 46 2.19 -24.18 -21.06
N ASP A 47 0.92 -24.38 -20.76
CA ASP A 47 -0.02 -23.32 -20.37
C ASP A 47 0.50 -22.55 -19.16
N THR A 48 0.54 -21.22 -19.23
CA THR A 48 0.88 -20.31 -18.12
C THR A 48 0.07 -20.64 -16.86
N TYR A 49 -1.18 -21.09 -17.02
CA TYR A 49 -2.02 -21.57 -15.94
C TYR A 49 -1.39 -22.76 -15.19
N MET A 50 -0.84 -23.74 -15.92
CA MET A 50 -0.21 -24.92 -15.32
C MET A 50 1.06 -24.55 -14.56
N VAL A 51 1.90 -23.68 -15.12
CA VAL A 51 3.11 -23.19 -14.45
C VAL A 51 2.74 -22.44 -13.16
N ARG A 52 1.69 -21.60 -13.21
CA ARG A 52 1.21 -20.90 -12.02
C ARG A 52 0.60 -21.84 -10.99
N SER A 53 -0.19 -22.83 -11.40
CA SER A 53 -0.78 -23.81 -10.49
C SER A 53 0.32 -24.58 -9.74
N TRP A 54 1.34 -25.05 -10.46
CA TRP A 54 2.50 -25.70 -9.86
C TRP A 54 3.24 -24.78 -8.87
N TRP A 55 3.47 -23.51 -9.26
CA TRP A 55 4.08 -22.53 -8.36
C TRP A 55 3.26 -22.36 -7.07
N CYS A 56 1.94 -22.21 -7.18
CA CYS A 56 1.07 -22.03 -6.02
C CYS A 56 1.14 -23.24 -5.09
N GLU A 57 1.06 -24.46 -5.63
CA GLU A 57 1.18 -25.68 -4.84
C GLU A 57 2.55 -25.82 -4.17
N ALA A 58 3.63 -25.49 -4.89
CA ALA A 58 4.99 -25.51 -4.33
C ALA A 58 5.12 -24.51 -3.17
N MET A 59 4.60 -23.29 -3.33
CA MET A 59 4.59 -22.27 -2.29
C MET A 59 3.76 -22.69 -1.08
N VAL A 60 2.56 -23.24 -1.28
CA VAL A 60 1.71 -23.78 -0.19
C VAL A 60 2.44 -24.89 0.57
N GLY A 61 3.10 -25.80 -0.15
CA GLY A 61 3.91 -26.87 0.43
C GLY A 61 5.03 -26.33 1.32
N MET A 62 5.78 -25.35 0.83
CA MET A 62 6.85 -24.69 1.58
C MET A 62 6.33 -23.95 2.81
N MET A 63 5.27 -23.16 2.64
CA MET A 63 4.64 -22.38 3.72
C MET A 63 4.05 -23.27 4.81
N SER A 64 3.66 -24.50 4.47
CA SER A 64 3.11 -25.47 5.42
C SER A 64 4.17 -26.10 6.33
N THR A 65 5.46 -25.96 6.01
CA THR A 65 6.54 -26.57 6.80
C THR A 65 6.76 -25.88 8.15
N ARG A 66 7.12 -26.65 9.19
CA ARG A 66 7.45 -26.09 10.51
C ARG A 66 8.62 -25.09 10.49
N PRO A 67 9.73 -25.34 9.76
CA PRO A 67 10.84 -24.40 9.68
C PRO A 67 10.42 -23.04 9.11
N TYR A 68 9.59 -23.04 8.06
CA TYR A 68 9.09 -21.78 7.51
C TYR A 68 8.22 -21.03 8.50
N ARG A 69 7.28 -21.70 9.20
CA ARG A 69 6.43 -21.05 10.21
C ARG A 69 7.26 -20.38 11.31
N ALA A 70 8.33 -21.02 11.77
CA ALA A 70 9.24 -20.43 12.76
C ALA A 70 9.98 -19.19 12.20
N LEU A 71 10.47 -19.25 10.96
CA LEU A 71 11.11 -18.11 10.30
C LEU A 71 10.13 -16.95 10.09
N ARG A 72 8.91 -17.26 9.66
CA ARG A 72 7.81 -16.32 9.48
C ARG A 72 7.48 -15.59 10.79
N ASP A 73 7.31 -16.33 11.88
CA ASP A 73 7.00 -15.73 13.19
C ASP A 73 8.17 -14.89 13.73
N SER A 74 9.42 -15.32 13.51
CA SER A 74 10.60 -14.52 13.83
C SER A 74 10.61 -13.23 13.04
N ARG A 75 10.33 -13.31 11.74
CA ARG A 75 10.33 -12.16 10.85
C ARG A 75 9.23 -11.17 11.17
N ILE A 76 8.03 -11.63 11.55
CA ILE A 76 6.94 -10.78 12.02
C ILE A 76 7.37 -9.99 13.27
N LYS A 77 8.06 -10.63 14.22
CA LYS A 77 8.58 -9.95 15.42
C LYS A 77 9.61 -8.87 15.04
N GLU A 78 10.58 -9.22 14.19
CA GLU A 78 11.58 -8.26 13.70
C GLU A 78 10.96 -7.04 13.00
N LEU A 79 9.99 -7.27 12.10
CA LEU A 79 9.29 -6.20 11.39
C LEU A 79 8.47 -5.33 12.35
N THR A 80 7.86 -5.95 13.37
CA THR A 80 7.13 -5.21 14.41
C THR A 80 8.09 -4.29 15.18
N GLU A 81 9.25 -4.80 15.61
CA GLU A 81 10.26 -3.99 16.30
C GLU A 81 10.80 -2.85 15.42
N GLN A 82 11.01 -3.08 14.13
CA GLN A 82 11.43 -2.03 13.21
C GLN A 82 10.39 -0.92 13.07
N ILE A 83 9.10 -1.26 13.03
CA ILE A 83 8.02 -0.26 13.04
C ILE A 83 8.01 0.52 14.36
N LEU A 84 8.21 -0.16 15.49
CA LEU A 84 8.30 0.50 16.79
C LEU A 84 9.48 1.47 16.85
N GLU A 85 10.61 1.10 16.24
CA GLU A 85 11.79 1.94 16.17
C GLU A 85 11.56 3.21 15.34
N ILE A 86 10.82 3.11 14.23
CA ILE A 86 10.40 4.28 13.42
C ILE A 86 9.59 5.28 14.27
N PHE A 87 8.81 4.78 15.24
CA PHE A 87 7.97 5.61 16.10
C PHE A 87 8.56 5.85 17.50
N SER A 88 9.81 5.47 17.74
CA SER A 88 10.45 5.51 19.07
C SER A 88 10.43 6.91 19.69
N VAL A 89 10.58 7.95 18.87
CA VAL A 89 10.53 9.37 19.28
C VAL A 89 9.24 9.73 20.00
N PHE A 90 8.15 9.01 19.72
CA PHE A 90 6.86 9.28 20.35
C PHE A 90 6.55 8.35 21.53
N ILE A 91 7.32 7.28 21.72
CA ILE A 91 7.14 6.30 22.80
C ILE A 91 7.93 6.78 24.02
N LYS A 92 7.25 7.02 25.15
CA LYS A 92 7.89 7.55 26.37
C LYS A 92 8.06 6.50 27.45
N THR A 93 7.26 5.44 27.41
CA THR A 93 7.25 4.38 28.43
C THR A 93 7.28 2.99 27.82
N GLN A 94 7.77 2.01 28.58
CA GLN A 94 7.76 0.60 28.15
C GLN A 94 6.34 0.09 27.92
N GLY A 95 5.37 0.49 28.76
CA GLY A 95 3.97 0.10 28.60
C GLY A 95 3.33 0.62 27.31
N GLU A 96 3.70 1.82 26.85
CA GLU A 96 3.29 2.33 25.54
C GLU A 96 3.94 1.53 24.39
N ARG A 97 5.22 1.17 24.54
CA ARG A 97 5.94 0.34 23.56
C ARG A 97 5.26 -1.02 23.39
N ASP A 98 4.98 -1.72 24.50
CA ASP A 98 4.39 -3.06 24.48
C ASP A 98 2.98 -3.03 23.87
N ARG A 99 2.18 -2.02 24.25
CA ARG A 99 0.82 -1.83 23.70
C ARG A 99 0.86 -1.52 22.21
N LEU A 100 1.73 -0.62 21.78
CA LEU A 100 1.88 -0.29 20.36
C LEU A 100 2.41 -1.51 19.58
N GLY A 101 3.32 -2.28 20.16
CA GLY A 101 3.87 -3.49 19.58
C GLY A 101 2.80 -4.53 19.30
N ALA A 102 1.91 -4.78 20.25
CA ALA A 102 0.78 -5.69 20.05
C ALA A 102 -0.16 -5.20 18.94
N LEU A 103 -0.49 -3.90 18.92
CA LEU A 103 -1.35 -3.31 17.89
C LEU A 103 -0.71 -3.36 16.49
N CYS A 104 0.59 -3.07 16.38
CA CYS A 104 1.32 -3.14 15.12
C CYS A 104 1.47 -4.58 14.63
N SER A 105 1.75 -5.53 15.52
CA SER A 105 1.90 -6.93 15.13
C SER A 105 0.58 -7.49 14.58
N GLU A 106 -0.52 -7.40 15.34
CA GLU A 106 -1.81 -7.99 14.96
C GLU A 106 -2.60 -7.16 13.95
N GLY A 107 -2.47 -5.84 13.99
CA GLY A 107 -3.27 -4.93 13.17
C GLY A 107 -2.62 -4.55 11.84
N VAL A 108 -1.31 -4.76 11.69
CA VAL A 108 -0.54 -4.23 10.56
C VAL A 108 0.40 -5.28 9.96
N VAL A 109 1.36 -5.78 10.73
CA VAL A 109 2.42 -6.65 10.20
C VAL A 109 1.86 -8.01 9.80
N LYS A 110 1.15 -8.71 10.70
CA LYS A 110 0.56 -10.01 10.40
C LYS A 110 -0.40 -9.97 9.20
N PRO A 111 -1.39 -9.05 9.15
CA PRO A 111 -2.27 -8.93 7.98
C PRO A 111 -1.52 -8.66 6.68
N ALA A 112 -0.45 -7.85 6.70
CA ALA A 112 0.34 -7.59 5.50
C ALA A 112 1.12 -8.82 5.04
N VAL A 113 1.69 -9.60 5.98
CA VAL A 113 2.34 -10.88 5.69
C VAL A 113 1.33 -11.90 5.14
N ASP A 114 0.17 -12.04 5.79
CA ASP A 114 -0.91 -12.93 5.34
C ASP A 114 -1.36 -12.58 3.92
N LEU A 115 -1.52 -11.28 3.63
CA LEU A 115 -1.90 -10.78 2.31
C LEU A 115 -0.82 -11.10 1.26
N HIS A 116 0.45 -10.84 1.58
CA HIS A 116 1.56 -11.16 0.68
C HIS A 116 1.62 -12.66 0.37
N GLU A 117 1.52 -13.51 1.39
CA GLU A 117 1.48 -14.97 1.22
C GLU A 117 0.30 -15.38 0.33
N LYS A 118 -0.89 -14.81 0.54
CA LYS A 118 -2.08 -15.06 -0.29
C LYS A 118 -1.86 -14.63 -1.76
N MET A 119 -1.17 -13.52 -2.00
CA MET A 119 -0.80 -13.07 -3.35
C MET A 119 0.15 -14.07 -4.04
N GLN A 120 1.05 -14.71 -3.28
CA GLN A 120 1.98 -15.72 -3.83
C GLN A 120 1.30 -17.06 -4.12
N THR A 121 0.28 -17.44 -3.35
CA THR A 121 -0.43 -18.72 -3.50
C THR A 121 -1.67 -18.64 -4.40
N SER A 122 -2.05 -17.46 -4.88
CA SER A 122 -3.18 -17.32 -5.78
C SER A 122 -2.85 -17.67 -7.22
N LEU A 123 -3.79 -18.28 -7.94
CA LEU A 123 -3.69 -18.53 -9.39
C LEU A 123 -3.65 -17.24 -10.21
N HIS A 124 -4.06 -16.10 -9.64
CA HIS A 124 -3.94 -14.80 -10.30
C HIS A 124 -2.67 -14.08 -9.85
N HIS A 125 -2.12 -13.26 -10.73
CA HIS A 125 -0.94 -12.47 -10.41
C HIS A 125 -1.40 -11.15 -9.80
N TYR A 126 -1.22 -10.99 -8.49
CA TYR A 126 -1.43 -9.74 -7.79
C TYR A 126 -0.13 -8.98 -7.64
N TYR A 127 -0.19 -7.67 -7.79
CA TYR A 127 0.92 -6.79 -7.48
C TYR A 127 0.41 -5.44 -6.99
N VAL A 128 1.22 -4.84 -6.13
CA VAL A 128 0.99 -3.50 -5.62
C VAL A 128 1.77 -2.52 -6.50
N ASP A 129 1.09 -1.50 -6.99
CA ASP A 129 1.71 -0.45 -7.79
C ASP A 129 1.62 0.88 -7.05
N ARG A 130 2.77 1.52 -6.90
CA ARG A 130 2.87 2.90 -6.40
C ARG A 130 2.99 3.79 -7.61
N THR A 131 1.90 4.45 -7.96
CA THR A 131 1.99 5.45 -9.01
C THR A 131 2.80 6.63 -8.47
N PRO A 132 3.92 7.00 -9.12
CA PRO A 132 4.81 8.06 -8.66
C PRO A 132 4.21 9.42 -9.03
N TYR A 133 3.04 9.76 -8.46
CA TYR A 133 2.51 11.11 -8.56
C TYR A 133 3.23 12.00 -7.53
N LEU A 134 4.51 12.29 -7.76
CA LEU A 134 5.25 13.27 -6.96
C LEU A 134 4.76 14.67 -7.35
N LEU A 135 3.75 15.22 -6.65
CA LEU A 135 3.64 16.69 -6.58
C LEU A 135 4.64 17.20 -5.56
N GLN A 136 5.92 17.19 -5.92
CA GLN A 136 6.82 18.20 -5.41
C GLN A 136 6.69 19.39 -6.36
N ARG A 137 6.08 20.49 -5.88
CA ARG A 137 6.32 21.79 -6.51
C ARG A 137 7.81 22.08 -6.28
N PRO A 138 8.68 22.07 -7.30
CA PRO A 138 10.04 22.50 -7.10
C PRO A 138 9.95 23.98 -6.76
N SER A 139 10.47 24.37 -5.62
CA SER A 139 10.79 25.76 -5.36
C SER A 139 11.82 26.19 -6.42
N GLY A 140 11.37 26.82 -7.51
CA GLY A 140 12.22 27.59 -8.42
C GLY A 140 12.61 26.96 -9.77
N SER A 141 11.85 26.04 -10.37
CA SER A 141 12.07 25.64 -11.78
C SER A 141 10.80 25.80 -12.62
N ASP A 142 10.87 26.63 -13.66
CA ASP A 142 9.75 27.00 -14.55
C ASP A 142 9.37 25.92 -15.58
N GLU A 143 10.08 24.79 -15.64
CA GLU A 143 9.75 23.70 -16.55
C GLU A 143 9.41 22.43 -15.77
N LEU A 144 8.13 22.34 -15.43
CA LEU A 144 7.45 21.08 -15.15
C LEU A 144 7.40 20.28 -16.45
N ASP A 145 7.77 19.01 -16.42
CA ASP A 145 7.52 18.07 -17.51
C ASP A 145 5.99 17.77 -17.54
N PHE A 146 5.20 18.78 -17.89
CA PHE A 146 3.73 18.88 -17.70
C PHE A 146 2.95 17.81 -18.46
N GLU A 147 3.42 17.39 -19.64
CA GLU A 147 2.65 16.56 -20.58
C GLU A 147 2.36 15.14 -20.08
N PHE A 148 3.25 14.53 -19.27
CA PHE A 148 3.05 13.15 -18.81
C PHE A 148 2.02 13.07 -17.65
N TYR A 149 1.84 14.16 -16.89
CA TYR A 149 1.13 14.19 -15.62
C TYR A 149 -0.30 14.77 -15.71
N GLU A 150 -0.56 15.77 -16.56
CA GLU A 150 -1.89 16.40 -16.68
C GLU A 150 -2.96 15.40 -17.15
N GLY A 151 -2.68 14.68 -18.23
CA GLY A 151 -3.68 13.84 -18.89
C GLY A 151 -4.07 12.58 -18.11
N THR A 152 -3.17 11.97 -17.33
CA THR A 152 -3.44 10.72 -16.62
C THR A 152 -3.94 10.95 -15.19
N PHE A 153 -3.32 11.85 -14.44
CA PHE A 153 -3.71 12.13 -13.04
C PHE A 153 -5.10 12.76 -12.98
N PHE A 154 -5.35 13.84 -13.73
CA PHE A 154 -6.65 14.51 -13.72
C PHE A 154 -7.76 13.66 -14.36
N ARG A 155 -7.42 12.81 -15.33
CA ARG A 155 -8.36 11.81 -15.87
C ARG A 155 -8.71 10.77 -14.80
N ASN A 156 -7.71 10.18 -14.14
CA ASN A 156 -7.95 9.21 -13.07
C ASN A 156 -8.71 9.82 -11.88
N LEU A 157 -8.47 11.10 -11.58
CA LEU A 157 -9.22 11.90 -10.61
C LEU A 157 -10.68 12.08 -11.04
N ARG A 158 -10.94 12.51 -12.28
CA ARG A 158 -12.30 12.70 -12.84
C ARG A 158 -13.07 11.38 -12.94
N GLU A 159 -12.41 10.31 -13.34
CA GLU A 159 -12.97 8.96 -13.48
C GLU A 159 -13.12 8.23 -12.13
N ASN A 160 -12.77 8.87 -11.00
CA ASN A 160 -12.81 8.29 -9.65
C ASN A 160 -12.04 6.96 -9.53
N LYS A 161 -10.95 6.80 -10.29
CA LYS A 161 -10.05 5.64 -10.23
C LYS A 161 -9.15 5.64 -8.99
N MET A 162 -9.12 6.77 -8.27
CA MET A 162 -8.38 6.96 -7.02
C MET A 162 -9.32 7.51 -5.93
N LYS A 163 -9.00 7.25 -4.66
CA LYS A 163 -9.69 7.85 -3.51
C LYS A 163 -8.86 8.99 -2.95
N PHE A 164 -9.43 10.19 -2.85
CA PHE A 164 -8.75 11.35 -2.31
C PHE A 164 -9.32 11.75 -0.95
N GLY A 165 -8.45 12.03 0.01
CA GLY A 165 -8.82 12.67 1.28
C GLY A 165 -8.22 14.07 1.37
N ASP A 166 -9.07 15.08 1.57
CA ASP A 166 -8.63 16.48 1.71
C ASP A 166 -8.19 16.77 3.15
N MET A 167 -6.90 17.07 3.33
CA MET A 167 -6.32 17.40 4.63
C MET A 167 -6.88 18.70 5.22
N LEU A 168 -7.18 19.70 4.37
CA LEU A 168 -7.73 20.97 4.86
C LEU A 168 -9.16 20.80 5.42
N GLN A 169 -9.84 19.73 5.02
CA GLN A 169 -11.20 19.42 5.46
C GLN A 169 -11.26 18.14 6.31
N SER A 170 -10.23 17.88 7.12
CA SER A 170 -10.19 16.72 8.05
C SER A 170 -10.38 15.36 7.36
N HIS A 171 -9.69 15.15 6.23
CA HIS A 171 -9.71 13.93 5.43
C HIS A 171 -11.07 13.60 4.77
N LYS A 172 -11.96 14.58 4.62
CA LYS A 172 -13.20 14.39 3.86
C LYS A 172 -12.89 13.90 2.43
N PRO A 173 -13.71 13.01 1.86
CA PRO A 173 -13.54 12.55 0.49
C PRO A 173 -13.54 13.74 -0.47
N PHE A 174 -12.43 13.92 -1.19
CA PHE A 174 -12.31 14.93 -2.21
C PHE A 174 -12.77 14.36 -3.56
N ASN A 175 -13.72 15.04 -4.19
CA ASN A 175 -14.19 14.70 -5.52
C ASN A 175 -14.49 16.00 -6.29
N PRO A 176 -13.75 16.31 -7.35
CA PRO A 176 -13.92 17.57 -8.07
C PRO A 176 -15.29 17.69 -8.73
N ALA A 177 -15.91 16.58 -9.13
CA ALA A 177 -17.26 16.59 -9.72
C ALA A 177 -18.37 16.95 -8.71
N LYS A 178 -18.06 16.94 -7.40
CA LYS A 178 -18.99 17.31 -6.32
C LYS A 178 -18.77 18.73 -5.82
N LEU A 179 -17.76 19.43 -6.31
CA LEU A 179 -17.53 20.83 -5.98
C LEU A 179 -18.47 21.72 -6.79
N ASN A 180 -18.90 22.84 -6.20
CA ASN A 180 -19.76 23.81 -6.86
C ASN A 180 -19.16 25.22 -6.70
N PRO A 181 -18.72 25.88 -7.79
CA PRO A 181 -18.69 25.39 -9.17
C PRO A 181 -17.69 24.23 -9.35
N THR A 182 -17.90 23.40 -10.39
CA THR A 182 -16.93 22.37 -10.76
C THR A 182 -15.65 23.04 -11.22
N PRO A 183 -14.49 22.74 -10.60
CA PRO A 183 -13.25 23.41 -10.94
C PRO A 183 -12.79 23.02 -12.35
N THR A 184 -12.22 24.00 -13.04
CA THR A 184 -11.49 23.81 -14.29
C THR A 184 -10.17 23.08 -14.04
N GLU A 185 -9.56 22.55 -15.10
CA GLU A 185 -8.26 21.87 -15.01
C GLU A 185 -7.15 22.81 -14.50
N GLN A 186 -7.16 24.07 -14.95
CA GLN A 186 -6.24 25.10 -14.45
C GLN A 186 -6.44 25.38 -12.96
N GLU A 187 -7.68 25.44 -12.48
CA GLU A 187 -7.97 25.61 -11.05
C GLU A 187 -7.52 24.40 -10.22
N LEU A 188 -7.62 23.19 -10.77
CA LEU A 188 -7.09 21.98 -10.13
C LEU A 188 -5.56 22.05 -10.07
N VAL A 189 -4.87 22.39 -11.15
CA VAL A 189 -3.41 22.57 -11.17
C VAL A 189 -2.95 23.60 -10.13
N MET A 190 -3.67 24.71 -10.00
CA MET A 190 -3.29 25.80 -9.08
C MET A 190 -3.60 25.52 -7.61
N ASN A 191 -4.68 24.80 -7.31
CA ASN A 191 -5.22 24.69 -5.94
C ASN A 191 -5.21 23.27 -5.36
N LEU A 192 -4.93 22.24 -6.16
CA LEU A 192 -4.84 20.86 -5.71
C LEU A 192 -3.38 20.45 -5.51
N PHE A 193 -3.00 20.21 -4.27
CA PHE A 193 -1.65 19.77 -3.92
C PHE A 193 -1.70 18.32 -3.45
N TYR A 194 -0.97 17.42 -4.14
CA TYR A 194 -0.75 16.08 -3.62
C TYR A 194 0.22 16.17 -2.45
N VAL A 195 -0.17 15.54 -1.35
CA VAL A 195 0.65 15.45 -0.14
C VAL A 195 1.38 14.14 -0.14
N MET A 196 0.64 13.03 -0.24
CA MET A 196 1.21 11.68 -0.27
C MET A 196 0.19 10.61 -0.61
N THR A 197 0.64 9.53 -1.24
CA THR A 197 -0.09 8.26 -1.29
C THR A 197 -0.09 7.62 0.10
N THR A 198 -1.28 7.34 0.60
CA THR A 198 -1.50 6.60 1.85
C THR A 198 -1.57 5.12 1.61
N VAL A 199 -2.21 4.70 0.52
CA VAL A 199 -2.33 3.29 0.14
C VAL A 199 -2.10 3.16 -1.35
N PRO A 200 -1.16 2.30 -1.78
CA PRO A 200 -0.93 2.03 -3.19
C PRO A 200 -2.10 1.28 -3.83
N ALA A 201 -2.17 1.30 -5.15
CA ALA A 201 -3.18 0.53 -5.88
C ALA A 201 -2.83 -0.96 -5.86
N LEU A 202 -3.84 -1.81 -5.73
CA LEU A 202 -3.70 -3.26 -5.88
C LEU A 202 -4.27 -3.67 -7.23
N TYR A 203 -3.45 -4.33 -8.04
CA TYR A 203 -3.83 -4.85 -9.35
C TYR A 203 -3.83 -6.38 -9.35
N MET A 204 -4.63 -6.94 -10.24
CA MET A 204 -4.70 -8.36 -10.52
C MET A 204 -4.68 -8.60 -12.03
N ARG A 205 -3.85 -9.55 -12.47
CA ARG A 205 -3.90 -10.13 -13.81
C ARG A 205 -4.48 -11.54 -13.72
N ARG A 206 -5.57 -11.79 -14.45
CA ARG A 206 -6.15 -13.12 -14.56
C ARG A 206 -5.29 -13.94 -15.52
N ILE A 207 -5.06 -15.18 -15.14
CA ILE A 207 -4.39 -16.18 -15.98
C ILE A 207 -5.48 -17.09 -16.52
N GLY A 208 -5.80 -16.93 -17.81
CA GLY A 208 -6.78 -17.75 -18.51
C GLY A 208 -6.23 -19.13 -18.88
N LYS A 209 -7.13 -20.07 -19.19
CA LYS A 209 -6.76 -21.35 -19.82
C LYS A 209 -6.18 -21.08 -21.21
N GLY A 210 -5.02 -21.64 -21.53
CA GLY A 210 -4.31 -21.43 -22.79
C GLY A 210 -3.23 -20.34 -22.76
N GLY A 211 -2.92 -19.78 -21.60
CA GLY A 211 -1.78 -18.88 -21.40
C GLY A 211 -2.04 -17.40 -21.68
N GLU A 212 -3.27 -17.00 -22.00
CA GLU A 212 -3.64 -15.59 -22.15
C GLU A 212 -3.63 -14.89 -20.77
N MET A 213 -2.68 -13.96 -20.58
CA MET A 213 -2.72 -13.03 -19.46
C MET A 213 -3.66 -11.87 -19.79
N SER A 214 -4.69 -11.68 -18.97
CA SER A 214 -5.59 -10.54 -19.13
C SER A 214 -4.86 -9.22 -18.85
N GLN A 215 -5.40 -8.12 -19.37
CA GLN A 215 -5.01 -6.78 -18.94
C GLN A 215 -5.15 -6.65 -17.40
N PRO A 216 -4.30 -5.87 -16.73
CA PRO A 216 -4.41 -5.63 -15.31
C PRO A 216 -5.78 -5.04 -14.95
N SER A 217 -6.44 -5.67 -13.99
CA SER A 217 -7.68 -5.17 -13.40
C SER A 217 -7.38 -4.55 -12.05
N LEU A 218 -7.99 -3.38 -11.78
CA LEU A 218 -7.86 -2.70 -10.50
C LEU A 218 -8.72 -3.43 -9.46
N VAL A 219 -8.08 -4.01 -8.45
CA VAL A 219 -8.76 -4.67 -7.31
C VAL A 219 -9.08 -3.64 -6.24
N ARG A 220 -8.10 -2.77 -5.96
CA ARG A 220 -8.25 -1.70 -4.97
C ARG A 220 -7.65 -0.40 -5.52
N PRO A 221 -8.43 0.71 -5.54
CA PRO A 221 -7.89 2.00 -5.93
C PRO A 221 -6.88 2.50 -4.90
N GLU A 222 -5.88 3.23 -5.38
CA GLU A 222 -4.97 3.97 -4.50
C GLU A 222 -5.72 5.02 -3.69
N CYS A 223 -5.21 5.30 -2.48
CA CYS A 223 -5.73 6.33 -1.59
C CYS A 223 -4.68 7.42 -1.42
N ILE A 224 -5.03 8.65 -1.78
CA ILE A 224 -4.12 9.80 -1.82
C ILE A 224 -4.62 10.87 -0.86
N LEU A 225 -3.70 11.48 -0.12
CA LEU A 225 -3.98 12.70 0.62
C LEU A 225 -3.63 13.90 -0.24
N VAL A 226 -4.57 14.83 -0.33
CA VAL A 226 -4.44 16.09 -1.05
C VAL A 226 -4.75 17.25 -0.11
N MET A 227 -4.31 18.44 -0.48
CA MET A 227 -4.79 19.70 0.06
C MET A 227 -5.50 20.44 -1.06
N TRP A 228 -6.79 20.71 -0.87
CA TRP A 228 -7.58 21.50 -1.82
C TRP A 228 -7.91 22.86 -1.22
N GLY A 229 -7.25 23.91 -1.72
CA GLY A 229 -7.52 25.27 -1.27
C GLY A 229 -6.49 26.29 -1.73
N SER A 230 -6.82 27.57 -1.53
CA SER A 230 -5.90 28.68 -1.81
C SER A 230 -4.59 28.53 -1.04
N GLU A 231 -3.55 29.20 -1.52
CA GLU A 231 -2.24 29.26 -0.87
C GLU A 231 -2.35 29.76 0.59
N GLU A 232 -3.11 30.83 0.81
CA GLU A 232 -3.37 31.39 2.15
C GLU A 232 -3.97 30.35 3.13
N LYS A 233 -4.98 29.58 2.71
CA LYS A 233 -5.58 28.54 3.56
C LYS A 233 -4.62 27.41 3.90
N ARG A 234 -3.68 27.11 3.00
CA ARG A 234 -2.66 26.08 3.22
C ARG A 234 -1.59 26.58 4.19
N ASP A 235 -1.16 27.82 4.01
CA ASP A 235 -0.19 28.46 4.89
C ASP A 235 -0.74 28.59 6.32
N ASP A 236 -2.01 28.97 6.46
CA ASP A 236 -2.69 29.04 7.75
C ASP A 236 -2.82 27.65 8.39
N PHE A 237 -3.20 26.63 7.61
CA PHE A 237 -3.26 25.25 8.10
C PHE A 237 -1.91 24.75 8.63
N ILE A 238 -0.81 25.06 7.94
CA ILE A 238 0.55 24.72 8.36
C ILE A 238 0.94 25.46 9.65
N LYS A 239 0.55 26.73 9.80
CA LYS A 239 0.83 27.55 10.99
C LYS A 239 0.03 27.11 12.22
N GLU A 240 -1.21 26.67 12.04
CA GLU A 240 -2.14 26.35 13.15
C GLU A 240 -1.97 24.93 13.71
N HIS A 241 -1.53 23.95 12.93
CA HIS A 241 -1.48 22.54 13.37
C HIS A 241 -0.25 22.21 14.24
N LYS A 242 -0.27 22.65 15.51
CA LYS A 242 0.78 22.40 16.52
C LYS A 242 0.79 21.02 17.19
N LEU A 243 -0.06 20.05 16.82
CA LEU A 243 -0.03 18.70 17.40
C LEU A 243 -0.17 17.63 16.31
N THR A 244 0.84 16.78 16.17
CA THR A 244 0.84 15.71 15.16
C THR A 244 -0.22 14.66 15.51
N GLN A 245 -0.89 14.06 14.51
CA GLN A 245 -1.86 12.98 14.75
C GLN A 245 -1.26 11.80 15.53
N MET A 246 0.06 11.58 15.42
CA MET A 246 0.80 10.63 16.26
C MET A 246 0.72 10.96 17.75
N HIS A 247 0.82 12.24 18.11
CA HIS A 247 0.68 12.67 19.50
C HIS A 247 -0.71 12.35 20.06
N ARG A 248 -1.78 12.49 19.26
CA ARG A 248 -3.15 12.12 19.66
C ARG A 248 -3.32 10.62 19.87
N ILE A 249 -2.76 9.80 18.98
CA ILE A 249 -2.81 8.32 19.07
C ILE A 249 -2.14 7.81 20.36
N LEU A 250 -1.10 8.50 20.84
CA LEU A 250 -0.33 8.08 22.02
C LEU A 250 -0.87 8.63 23.33
N THR A 251 -1.67 9.72 23.29
CA THR A 251 -2.17 10.40 24.49
C THR A 251 -3.66 10.18 24.75
N GLU A 252 -4.46 9.85 23.73
CA GLU A 252 -5.88 9.56 23.90
C GLU A 252 -6.09 8.11 24.40
N LYS A 253 -6.74 7.96 25.56
CA LYS A 253 -7.33 6.67 25.98
C LYS A 253 -8.35 6.24 24.91
N PRO A 254 -8.58 4.94 24.69
CA PRO A 254 -9.52 4.47 23.67
C PRO A 254 -10.92 4.88 24.10
N ASN A 255 -11.33 6.08 23.72
CA ASN A 255 -12.67 6.56 23.95
C ASN A 255 -13.51 6.16 22.75
N ILE A 256 -14.69 5.68 23.06
CA ILE A 256 -15.68 5.10 22.16
C ILE A 256 -16.28 6.26 21.37
N ASP A 257 -15.62 6.69 20.29
CA ASP A 257 -16.21 7.59 19.29
C ASP A 257 -15.60 7.32 17.90
N PRO A 258 -16.39 7.40 16.82
CA PRO A 258 -16.22 6.61 15.59
C PRO A 258 -15.29 7.27 14.57
N SER A 259 -14.25 7.99 15.01
CA SER A 259 -13.17 8.33 14.08
C SER A 259 -12.38 7.05 13.82
N PRO A 260 -12.17 6.64 12.56
CA PRO A 260 -11.45 5.41 12.31
C PRO A 260 -10.02 5.61 12.80
N SER A 261 -9.69 5.03 13.96
CA SER A 261 -8.34 4.95 14.49
C SER A 261 -7.37 4.56 13.38
N LEU A 262 -6.13 5.06 13.42
CA LEU A 262 -5.08 4.71 12.46
C LEU A 262 -5.03 3.20 12.18
N PHE A 263 -5.20 2.39 13.23
CA PHE A 263 -5.25 0.94 13.17
C PHE A 263 -6.51 0.41 12.48
N SER A 264 -7.68 1.00 12.68
CA SER A 264 -8.89 0.63 11.92
C SER A 264 -8.76 0.98 10.44
N GLN A 265 -8.10 2.10 10.11
CA GLN A 265 -7.78 2.45 8.73
C GLN A 265 -6.82 1.40 8.16
N LEU A 266 -5.65 1.19 8.76
CA LEU A 266 -4.66 0.18 8.32
C LEU A 266 -5.27 -1.23 8.23
N LYS A 267 -6.09 -1.63 9.20
CA LYS A 267 -6.78 -2.93 9.21
C LYS A 267 -7.79 -3.04 8.07
N SER A 268 -8.60 -2.01 7.80
CA SER A 268 -9.50 -1.97 6.61
C SER A 268 -8.74 -1.93 5.27
N LEU A 269 -7.47 -1.51 5.30
CA LEU A 269 -6.61 -1.44 4.12
C LEU A 269 -5.96 -2.80 3.82
N LEU A 270 -5.60 -3.56 4.85
CA LEU A 270 -4.85 -4.82 4.77
C LEU A 270 -5.71 -6.08 4.85
N LEU A 271 -6.92 -6.01 5.40
CA LEU A 271 -7.88 -7.12 5.37
C LEU A 271 -8.62 -7.12 4.03
N LEU A 272 -7.96 -7.65 3.01
CA LEU A 272 -8.58 -7.96 1.72
C LEU A 272 -8.87 -9.45 1.66
N ASP A 273 -10.15 -9.83 1.58
CA ASP A 273 -10.51 -11.17 1.13
C ASP A 273 -10.28 -11.25 -0.37
N LEU A 274 -9.11 -11.79 -0.77
CA LEU A 274 -8.77 -12.01 -2.17
C LEU A 274 -9.54 -13.16 -2.86
N ASP A 275 -10.71 -13.56 -2.34
CA ASP A 275 -11.51 -14.65 -2.92
C ASP A 275 -12.81 -14.09 -3.52
N ASN A 276 -12.78 -13.90 -4.85
CA ASN A 276 -13.91 -13.80 -5.77
C ASN A 276 -13.49 -14.38 -7.13
#